data_AF-A0A956EUY5-F1
#
_entry.id   AF-A0A956EUY5-F1
#
_cell.length_a   1.000
_cell.length_b   1.000
_cell.length_c   1.000
_cell.angle_alpha   90.00
_cell.angle_beta   90.00
_cell.angle_gamma   90.00
#
_symmetry.space_group_name_H-M   'P 1'
#
loop_
_entity.id
_entity.type
_entity.pdbx_description
1 polymer ?
#
loop_
_entity_poly.entity_id
_entity_poly.type
_entity_poly.pdbx_seq_one_letter_code
_entity_poly.pdbx_strand_id
1 'polypeptide(L)'
;MGEVITGKALAVNAPGAQRPYLRTKNVFDGRIDIDDVLTMPMTDAEFDRFRVLTGDVLLNEGQSLELVGRCAIYGGEYPQPCAIQNQLLRFRAGAGTSSEFAAHLFRYAQQSGVFARIALQTTSIAHLGGSRFARLRLPWPVEESEQR
;
A
#
# COMPACT_ATOMS: atom_id res chain seq x y z
N MET A 1 -8.27 -6.75 12.72
CA MET A 1 -7.87 -5.46 12.09
C MET A 1 -6.38 -5.48 11.81
N GLY A 2 -6.00 -5.13 10.58
CA GLY A 2 -4.69 -5.42 10.01
C GLY A 2 -3.52 -4.50 10.40
N GLU A 3 -2.35 -4.83 9.87
CA GLU A 3 -1.11 -4.06 9.98
C GLU A 3 -1.03 -3.04 8.83
N VAL A 4 -0.65 -1.79 9.12
CA VAL A 4 -0.35 -0.77 8.11
C VAL A 4 1.10 -0.34 8.23
N ILE A 5 1.83 -0.41 7.12
CA ILE A 5 3.19 0.14 7.03
C ILE A 5 3.38 1.02 5.79
N THR A 6 4.21 2.04 5.91
CA THR A 6 4.71 2.82 4.77
C THR A 6 6.02 2.21 4.28
N GLY A 7 6.25 2.19 2.97
CA GLY A 7 7.44 1.57 2.38
C GLY A 7 8.77 2.31 2.65
N LYS A 8 9.87 1.72 2.17
CA LYS A 8 11.22 2.28 2.34
C LYS A 8 11.45 3.51 1.45
N ALA A 9 12.05 4.57 1.98
CA ALA A 9 12.50 5.70 1.17
C ALA A 9 13.67 5.28 0.26
N LEU A 10 13.74 5.83 -0.95
CA LEU A 10 14.83 5.51 -1.87
C LEU A 10 16.16 6.00 -1.28
N ALA A 11 17.11 5.08 -1.12
CA ALA A 11 18.43 5.37 -0.58
C ALA A 11 19.49 4.65 -1.42
N VAL A 12 20.09 5.39 -2.35
CA VAL A 12 21.04 4.84 -3.34
C VAL A 12 22.33 4.33 -2.69
N ASN A 13 22.74 4.93 -1.57
CA ASN A 13 23.95 4.57 -0.83
C ASN A 13 23.67 3.82 0.49
N ALA A 14 22.50 3.19 0.61
CA ALA A 14 22.17 2.40 1.79
C ALA A 14 22.91 1.03 1.78
N PRO A 15 23.21 0.46 2.96
CA PRO A 15 23.73 -0.90 3.04
C PRO A 15 22.69 -1.95 2.61
N GLY A 16 23.17 -3.09 2.12
CA GLY A 16 22.35 -4.26 1.77
C GLY A 16 22.41 -4.65 0.30
N ALA A 17 21.74 -5.75 -0.04
CA ALA A 17 21.67 -6.25 -1.41
C ALA A 17 20.65 -5.47 -2.24
N GLN A 18 20.80 -5.48 -3.56
CA GLN A 18 19.77 -4.96 -4.46
C GLN A 18 18.52 -5.84 -4.38
N ARG A 19 17.43 -5.29 -3.87
CA ARG A 19 16.14 -5.98 -3.72
C ARG A 19 15.07 -5.31 -4.59
N PRO A 20 14.20 -6.09 -5.26
CA PRO A 20 13.14 -5.54 -6.11
C PRO A 20 12.06 -4.88 -5.26
N TYR A 21 11.46 -3.81 -5.79
CA TYR A 21 10.40 -3.09 -5.09
C TYR A 21 9.31 -2.56 -6.03
N LEU A 22 8.09 -2.52 -5.50
CA LEU A 22 6.94 -1.88 -6.13
C LEU A 22 6.85 -0.41 -5.69
N ARG A 23 6.42 0.44 -6.62
CA ARG A 23 6.17 1.87 -6.43
C ARG A 23 4.78 2.25 -6.94
N THR A 24 4.40 3.51 -6.78
CA THR A 24 3.10 4.03 -7.25
C THR A 24 2.82 3.81 -8.74
N LYS A 25 3.86 3.66 -9.57
CA LYS A 25 3.73 3.28 -10.99
C LYS A 25 3.23 1.85 -11.19
N ASN A 26 3.50 0.96 -10.25
CA ASN A 26 3.11 -0.45 -10.31
C ASN A 26 1.71 -0.69 -9.75
N VAL A 27 1.18 0.20 -8.91
CA VAL A 27 -0.12 0.02 -8.25
C VAL A 27 -1.17 0.89 -8.95
N PHE A 28 -2.02 0.24 -9.72
CA PHE A 28 -3.18 0.84 -10.39
C PHE A 28 -4.46 0.55 -9.60
N ASP A 29 -5.59 1.07 -10.07
CA ASP A 29 -6.89 0.80 -9.44
C ASP A 29 -7.33 -0.65 -9.69
N GLY A 30 -7.13 -1.51 -8.68
CA GLY A 30 -7.48 -2.92 -8.70
C GLY A 30 -6.53 -3.84 -9.47
N ARG A 31 -5.39 -3.35 -9.97
CA ARG A 31 -4.37 -4.18 -10.61
C ARG A 31 -2.96 -3.76 -10.24
N ILE A 32 -2.03 -4.72 -10.29
CA ILE A 32 -0.60 -4.48 -10.15
C ILE A 32 0.10 -4.76 -11.47
N ASP A 33 0.97 -3.85 -11.87
CA ASP A 33 1.78 -3.92 -13.07
C ASP A 33 3.25 -4.14 -12.69
N ILE A 34 3.82 -5.21 -13.23
CA ILE A 34 5.18 -5.67 -12.94
C ILE A 34 6.14 -5.46 -14.11
N ASP A 35 5.72 -4.79 -15.18
CA ASP A 35 6.55 -4.58 -16.37
C ASP A 35 7.80 -3.74 -16.08
N ASP A 36 7.73 -2.87 -15.06
CA ASP A 36 8.79 -1.95 -14.67
C ASP A 36 9.03 -2.00 -13.15
N VAL A 37 9.67 -3.07 -12.70
CA VAL A 37 10.11 -3.26 -11.30
C VAL A 37 11.58 -2.87 -11.18
N LEU A 38 11.87 -1.94 -10.25
CA LEU A 38 13.22 -1.45 -9.97
C LEU A 38 13.79 -2.15 -8.73
N THR A 39 15.10 -2.03 -8.54
CA THR A 39 15.79 -2.51 -7.33
C THR A 39 16.39 -1.36 -6.53
N MET A 40 16.48 -1.52 -5.21
CA MET A 40 17.26 -0.63 -4.35
C MET A 40 18.00 -1.43 -3.28
N PRO A 41 19.09 -0.89 -2.69
CA PRO A 41 19.76 -1.53 -1.58
C PRO A 41 18.82 -1.69 -0.38
N MET A 42 18.67 -2.90 0.12
CA MET A 42 17.98 -3.19 1.39
C MET A 42 18.75 -4.25 2.17
N THR A 43 18.91 -4.01 3.47
CA THR A 43 19.33 -5.04 4.41
C THR A 43 18.25 -6.12 4.52
N ASP A 44 18.60 -7.32 4.98
CA ASP A 44 17.62 -8.39 5.12
C ASP A 44 16.50 -8.03 6.11
N ALA A 45 16.81 -7.28 7.17
CA ALA A 45 15.83 -6.79 8.13
C ALA A 45 14.86 -5.75 7.51
N GLU A 46 15.37 -4.83 6.69
CA GLU A 46 14.50 -3.89 5.96
C GLU A 46 13.64 -4.63 4.94
N PHE A 47 14.25 -5.54 4.19
CA PHE A 47 13.55 -6.31 3.18
C PHE A 47 12.42 -7.12 3.81
N ASP A 48 12.66 -7.81 4.92
CA ASP A 48 11.63 -8.59 5.61
C ASP A 48 10.52 -7.70 6.20
N ARG A 49 10.85 -6.48 6.64
CA ARG A 49 9.86 -5.50 7.10
C ARG A 49 8.97 -4.99 5.97
N PHE A 50 9.55 -4.68 4.82
CA PHE A 50 8.86 -4.03 3.70
C PHE A 50 8.36 -5.02 2.64
N ARG A 51 8.61 -6.32 2.80
CA ARG A 51 8.17 -7.35 1.86
C ARG A 51 6.66 -7.37 1.69
N VAL A 52 6.25 -7.62 0.46
CA VAL A 52 4.85 -7.85 0.10
C VAL A 52 4.59 -9.35 0.07
N LEU A 53 3.43 -9.74 0.58
CA LEU A 53 2.90 -11.10 0.58
C LEU A 53 1.57 -11.12 -0.16
N THR A 54 1.23 -12.28 -0.70
CA THR A 54 -0.08 -12.51 -1.32
C THR A 54 -1.20 -12.19 -0.33
N GLY A 55 -2.19 -11.41 -0.78
CA GLY A 55 -3.29 -10.90 0.03
C GLY A 55 -3.02 -9.53 0.67
N ASP A 56 -1.81 -8.99 0.57
CA ASP A 56 -1.55 -7.61 0.99
C ASP A 56 -2.27 -6.62 0.07
N VAL A 57 -2.90 -5.59 0.66
CA VAL A 57 -3.48 -4.48 -0.09
C VAL A 57 -2.46 -3.36 -0.16
N LEU A 58 -2.04 -3.01 -1.38
CA LEU A 58 -1.13 -1.91 -1.63
C LEU A 58 -1.94 -0.65 -1.98
N LEU A 59 -1.64 0.47 -1.32
CA LEU A 59 -2.30 1.74 -1.55
C LEU A 59 -1.29 2.84 -1.92
N ASN A 60 -1.67 3.74 -2.81
CA ASN A 60 -0.85 4.92 -3.12
C ASN A 60 -0.95 5.95 -1.98
N GLU A 61 0.19 6.19 -1.32
CA GLU A 61 0.31 7.14 -0.20
C GLU A 61 0.49 8.57 -0.69
N GLY A 62 1.31 8.77 -1.72
CA GLY A 62 1.73 10.06 -2.22
C GLY A 62 1.57 10.16 -3.74
N GLN A 63 0.52 10.84 -4.19
CA GLN A 63 0.26 11.19 -5.59
C GLN A 63 -0.56 12.50 -5.66
N SER A 64 -1.06 12.88 -6.83
CA SER A 64 -2.06 13.95 -6.93
C SER A 64 -3.34 13.57 -6.17
N LEU A 65 -4.10 14.57 -5.76
CA LEU A 65 -5.29 14.43 -4.90
C LEU A 65 -6.33 13.43 -5.47
N GLU A 66 -6.42 13.30 -6.79
CA GLU A 66 -7.35 12.38 -7.46
C GLU A 66 -6.89 10.91 -7.45
N LEU A 67 -5.59 10.69 -7.33
CA LEU A 67 -4.97 9.36 -7.44
C LEU A 67 -4.53 8.79 -6.07
N VAL A 68 -4.57 9.62 -5.02
CA VAL A 68 -4.26 9.22 -3.65
C VAL A 68 -5.22 8.14 -3.18
N GLY A 69 -4.68 7.08 -2.57
CA GLY A 69 -5.45 5.97 -2.04
C GLY A 69 -5.99 4.98 -3.09
N ARG A 70 -5.57 5.09 -4.36
CA ARG A 70 -5.70 3.98 -5.33
C ARG A 70 -5.07 2.73 -4.74
N CYS A 71 -5.73 1.59 -4.88
CA CYS A 71 -5.24 0.36 -4.28
C CYS A 71 -5.51 -0.87 -5.13
N ALA A 72 -4.72 -1.91 -4.86
CA ALA A 72 -4.86 -3.23 -5.43
C ALA A 72 -4.41 -4.29 -4.42
N ILE A 73 -4.98 -5.48 -4.50
CA ILE A 73 -4.53 -6.65 -3.76
C ILE A 73 -3.35 -7.24 -4.52
N TYR A 74 -2.27 -7.56 -3.81
CA TYR A 74 -1.15 -8.30 -4.35
C TYR A 74 -1.49 -9.78 -4.45
N GLY A 75 -1.64 -10.28 -5.67
CA GLY A 75 -1.90 -11.68 -5.97
C GLY A 75 -0.64 -12.55 -6.04
N GLY A 76 0.56 -11.96 -5.92
CA GLY A 76 1.82 -12.67 -6.17
C GLY A 76 2.31 -12.49 -7.61
N GLU A 77 1.99 -11.35 -8.23
CA GLU A 77 2.28 -11.06 -9.63
C GLU A 77 3.79 -11.10 -9.93
N TYR A 78 4.63 -10.64 -9.00
CA TYR A 78 6.08 -10.66 -9.19
C TYR A 78 6.66 -12.02 -8.74
N PRO A 79 7.47 -12.70 -9.59
CA PRO A 79 7.90 -14.08 -9.35
C PRO A 79 8.93 -14.25 -8.22
N GLN A 80 9.52 -13.15 -7.75
CA GLN A 80 10.49 -13.15 -6.65
C GLN A 80 9.94 -12.38 -5.45
N PRO A 81 10.47 -12.58 -4.23
CA PRO A 81 10.15 -11.71 -3.11
C PRO A 81 10.41 -10.25 -3.47
N CYS A 82 9.44 -9.37 -3.22
CA CYS A 82 9.54 -7.93 -3.49
C CYS A 82 9.10 -7.11 -2.29
N ALA A 83 9.58 -5.85 -2.22
CA ALA A 83 9.22 -4.90 -1.18
C ALA A 83 8.42 -3.71 -1.71
N ILE A 84 7.99 -2.80 -0.84
CA ILE A 84 7.37 -1.52 -1.25
C ILE A 84 8.26 -0.29 -0.97
N GLN A 85 8.12 0.70 -1.84
CA GLN A 85 8.71 2.04 -1.68
C GLN A 85 7.81 2.97 -0.84
N ASN A 86 8.38 4.03 -0.24
CA ASN A 86 7.72 5.00 0.64
C ASN A 86 6.47 5.70 0.07
N GLN A 87 6.27 5.72 -1.25
CA GLN A 87 5.04 6.27 -1.84
C GLN A 87 3.88 5.27 -1.89
N LEU A 88 4.09 4.05 -1.37
CA LEU A 88 3.08 3.04 -1.13
C LEU A 88 2.88 2.80 0.37
N LEU A 89 1.63 2.48 0.71
CA LEU A 89 1.22 1.89 1.97
C LEU A 89 0.87 0.42 1.72
N ARG A 90 1.27 -0.44 2.65
CA ARG A 90 0.84 -1.85 2.71
C ARG A 90 -0.15 -1.98 3.86
N PHE A 91 -1.34 -2.48 3.56
CA PHE A 91 -2.28 -2.99 4.54
C PHE A 91 -2.28 -4.53 4.47
N ARG A 92 -1.95 -5.18 5.58
CA ARG A 92 -2.02 -6.63 5.72
C ARG A 92 -3.15 -6.99 6.66
N ALA A 93 -4.14 -7.70 6.15
CA ALA A 93 -5.26 -8.15 6.96
C ALA A 93 -4.79 -9.07 8.11
N GLY A 94 -5.29 -8.83 9.31
CA GLY A 94 -5.09 -9.72 10.46
C GLY A 94 -6.17 -10.79 10.53
N ALA A 95 -6.14 -11.64 11.56
CA ALA A 95 -7.21 -12.62 11.78
C ALA A 95 -8.59 -11.93 11.88
N GLY A 96 -9.61 -12.50 11.24
CA GLY A 96 -10.98 -11.97 11.21
C GLY A 96 -11.17 -10.76 10.29
N THR A 97 -10.24 -10.49 9.38
CA THR A 97 -10.26 -9.34 8.46
C THR A 97 -10.04 -9.86 7.04
N SER A 98 -10.94 -9.54 6.11
CA SER A 98 -10.78 -9.85 4.69
C SER A 98 -9.97 -8.76 3.98
N SER A 99 -8.97 -9.17 3.22
CA SER A 99 -8.21 -8.32 2.30
C SER A 99 -9.07 -7.78 1.17
N GLU A 100 -10.01 -8.58 0.68
CA GLU A 100 -10.96 -8.26 -0.39
C GLU A 100 -11.89 -7.15 0.07
N PHE A 101 -12.52 -7.31 1.24
CA PHE A 101 -13.34 -6.27 1.85
C PHE A 101 -12.56 -5.00 2.09
N ALA A 102 -11.32 -5.11 2.60
CA ALA A 102 -10.43 -3.96 2.78
C ALA A 102 -10.24 -3.20 1.47
N ALA A 103 -9.89 -3.92 0.40
CA ALA A 103 -9.68 -3.33 -0.91
C ALA A 103 -10.94 -2.65 -1.45
N HIS A 104 -12.11 -3.29 -1.33
CA HIS A 104 -13.39 -2.68 -1.71
C HIS A 104 -13.68 -1.39 -0.94
N LEU A 105 -13.52 -1.42 0.37
CA LEU A 105 -13.75 -0.28 1.25
C LEU A 105 -12.77 0.87 0.97
N PHE A 106 -11.49 0.55 0.71
CA PHE A 106 -10.49 1.55 0.35
C PHE A 106 -10.77 2.15 -1.03
N ARG A 107 -11.18 1.36 -2.03
CA ARG A 107 -11.62 1.89 -3.33
C ARG A 107 -12.82 2.81 -3.18
N TYR A 108 -13.81 2.43 -2.37
CA TYR A 108 -14.94 3.30 -2.05
C TYR A 108 -14.49 4.60 -1.37
N ALA A 109 -13.59 4.53 -0.39
CA ALA A 109 -13.04 5.71 0.29
C ALA A 109 -12.24 6.63 -0.64
N GLN A 110 -11.55 6.06 -1.64
CA GLN A 110 -10.87 6.81 -2.69
C GLN A 110 -11.89 7.54 -3.58
N GLN A 111 -12.88 6.81 -4.12
CA GLN A 111 -13.86 7.35 -5.06
C GLN A 111 -14.81 8.37 -4.42
N SER A 112 -15.18 8.17 -3.14
CA SER A 112 -16.02 9.11 -2.38
C SER A 112 -15.26 10.33 -1.86
N GLY A 113 -13.95 10.44 -2.14
CA GLY A 113 -13.12 11.56 -1.72
C GLY A 113 -12.83 11.59 -0.22
N VAL A 114 -13.07 10.50 0.52
CA VAL A 114 -12.68 10.39 1.95
C VAL A 114 -11.17 10.51 2.09
N PHE A 115 -10.41 9.80 1.24
CA PHE A 115 -8.95 9.89 1.24
C PHE A 115 -8.44 11.28 0.84
N ALA A 116 -9.05 11.91 -0.18
CA ALA A 116 -8.71 13.28 -0.57
C ALA A 116 -8.92 14.28 0.57
N ARG A 117 -9.96 14.10 1.39
CA ARG A 117 -10.30 15.00 2.50
C ARG A 117 -9.36 14.91 3.69
N ILE A 118 -8.76 13.75 3.93
CA ILE A 118 -7.81 13.52 5.02
C ILE A 118 -6.35 13.65 4.56
N ALA A 119 -6.11 13.64 3.26
CA ALA A 119 -4.78 13.82 2.70
C ALA A 119 -4.30 15.25 2.97
N LEU A 120 -3.04 15.39 3.38
CA LEU A 120 -2.42 16.70 3.45
C LEU A 120 -1.91 17.05 2.05
N GLN A 121 -2.54 18.05 1.45
CA GLN A 121 -2.13 18.58 0.16
C GLN A 121 -0.99 19.59 0.36
N THR A 122 0.14 19.32 -0.29
CA THR A 122 1.17 20.33 -0.58
C THR A 122 1.00 20.84 -2.02
N THR A 123 1.81 21.79 -2.47
CA THR A 123 1.67 22.47 -3.78
C THR A 123 1.53 21.53 -4.99
N SER A 124 2.03 20.30 -4.94
CA SER A 124 1.93 19.34 -6.06
C SER A 124 1.67 17.88 -5.67
N ILE A 125 1.75 17.52 -4.39
CA ILE A 125 1.59 16.13 -3.91
C ILE A 125 0.67 16.10 -2.68
N ALA A 126 -0.28 15.17 -2.68
CA ALA A 126 -1.13 14.86 -1.54
C ALA A 126 -0.64 13.59 -0.85
N HIS A 127 -0.42 13.67 0.46
CA HIS A 127 0.04 12.54 1.27
C HIS A 127 -1.07 12.04 2.18
N LEU A 128 -1.45 10.78 2.03
CA LEU A 128 -2.42 10.12 2.90
C LEU A 128 -1.86 10.04 4.33
N GLY A 129 -0.57 9.76 4.49
CA GLY A 129 0.12 9.58 5.77
C GLY A 129 -0.32 8.29 6.47
N GLY A 130 0.60 7.35 6.65
CA GLY A 130 0.29 6.03 7.26
C GLY A 130 -0.40 6.12 8.62
N SER A 131 -0.06 7.12 9.44
CA SER A 131 -0.69 7.37 10.74
C SER A 131 -2.12 7.92 10.64
N ARG A 132 -2.44 8.72 9.62
CA ARG A 132 -3.81 9.21 9.36
C ARG A 132 -4.68 8.09 8.80
N PHE A 133 -4.14 7.30 7.87
CA PHE A 133 -4.81 6.11 7.35
C PHE A 133 -5.13 5.11 8.48
N ALA A 134 -4.15 4.82 9.36
CA ALA A 134 -4.36 3.92 10.50
C ALA A 134 -5.38 4.45 11.53
N ARG A 135 -5.63 5.77 11.57
CA ARG A 135 -6.64 6.40 12.44
C ARG A 135 -8.00 6.54 11.78
N LEU A 136 -8.12 6.27 10.48
CA LEU A 136 -9.37 6.42 9.76
C LEU A 136 -10.36 5.37 10.26
N ARG A 137 -11.48 5.82 10.83
CA ARG A 137 -12.58 4.94 11.19
C ARG A 137 -13.46 4.73 9.97
N LEU A 138 -13.25 3.62 9.28
CA LEU A 138 -14.14 3.16 8.22
C LEU A 138 -15.18 2.20 8.81
N PRO A 139 -16.42 2.21 8.31
CA PRO A 139 -17.44 1.24 8.73
C PRO A 139 -16.96 -0.16 8.34
N TRP A 140 -16.72 -1.01 9.33
CA TRP A 140 -16.15 -2.34 9.16
C TRP A 140 -17.03 -3.38 9.86
N PRO A 141 -17.56 -4.40 9.16
CA PRO A 141 -18.34 -5.46 9.77
C PRO A 141 -17.52 -6.25 10.78
N VAL A 142 -18.04 -6.48 11.98
CA VAL A 142 -17.28 -7.12 13.05
C VAL A 142 -17.02 -8.60 12.73
N GLU A 143 -17.95 -9.26 12.04
CA GLU A 143 -17.78 -10.63 11.62
C GLU A 143 -17.14 -10.75 10.24
N GLU A 144 -16.24 -11.72 10.06
CA GLU A 144 -15.60 -12.00 8.78
C GLU A 144 -16.60 -12.55 7.74
N SER A 145 -17.66 -13.22 8.20
CA SER A 145 -18.77 -13.72 7.36
C SER A 145 -19.49 -12.60 6.62
N GLU A 146 -19.63 -11.43 7.25
CA GLU A 146 -20.27 -10.23 6.69
C GLU A 146 -19.33 -9.42 5.77
N GLN A 147 -18.05 -9.82 5.67
CA GLN A 147 -17.05 -9.18 4.82
C GLN A 147 -16.94 -9.86 3.43
N ARG A 148 -17.74 -10.90 3.16
CA ARG A 148 -17.75 -11.65 1.89
C ARG A 148 -18.83 -11.20 0.91
#